data_AF-A0A8T5BSG2-F1
#
_entry.id   AF-A0A8T5BSG2-F1
#
_cell.length_a   1.000
_cell.length_b   1.000
_cell.length_c   1.000
_cell.angle_alpha   90.00
_cell.angle_beta   90.00
_cell.angle_gamma   90.00
#
_symmetry.space_group_name_H-M   'P 1'
#
loop_
_entity.id
_entity.type
_entity.pdbx_description
1 polymer ?
#
loop_
_entity_poly.entity_id
_entity_poly.type
_entity_poly.pdbx_seq_one_letter_code
_entity_poly.pdbx_strand_id
1 'polypeptide(L)'
;MLIKARMLAISIILVLFASTLYLGYENNLLRAENSKLCSNLENLREIYSSLEEECKLLNATLQAVMIDYEASSTKYYELEHNYTMLQSEYRQILSKYVELNFAYAVLNNTYQLLLKNFTMVQDKVAQYEAIVGCYEQLAVNYTLLKSEYGRILQEYEQLYKALYEPLTREEKKTPTINELKEWLAQDKTNELAYSVPDFVCGDFAVMLHMHAKMKGWDMGIVVVIGRLIPSGKEFRHAFNAILCQEGLVYVEPQRDEVFYGPITVGGVYYHPGFGLVRVYDFIVVVLYDGDS
;
A
#
# COMPACT_ATOMS: atom_id res chain seq x y z
N MET A 1 -57.10 129.68 109.82
CA MET A 1 -56.07 128.61 109.74
C MET A 1 -56.63 127.27 109.22
N LEU A 2 -57.86 126.84 109.56
CA LEU A 2 -58.42 125.53 109.18
C LEU A 2 -58.58 125.28 107.66
N ILE A 3 -58.90 126.32 106.87
CA ILE A 3 -59.14 126.19 105.41
C ILE A 3 -57.83 125.92 104.63
N LYS A 4 -56.72 126.54 105.03
CA LYS A 4 -55.41 126.32 104.38
C LYS A 4 -54.89 124.90 104.61
N ALA A 5 -55.10 124.32 105.80
CA ALA A 5 -54.74 122.93 106.10
C ALA A 5 -55.60 121.92 105.31
N ARG A 6 -56.90 122.20 105.11
CA ARG A 6 -57.78 121.36 104.27
C ARG A 6 -57.42 121.42 102.79
N MET A 7 -57.10 122.60 102.25
CA MET A 7 -56.64 122.76 100.86
C MET A 7 -55.29 122.07 100.62
N LEU A 8 -54.38 122.15 101.59
CA LEU A 8 -53.11 121.42 101.55
C LEU A 8 -53.33 119.90 101.59
N ALA A 9 -54.22 119.42 102.47
CA ALA A 9 -54.57 117.99 102.54
C ALA A 9 -55.22 117.48 101.24
N ILE A 10 -56.14 118.25 100.63
CA ILE A 10 -56.75 117.90 99.34
C ILE A 10 -55.69 117.90 98.21
N SER A 11 -54.78 118.87 98.20
CA SER A 11 -53.68 118.91 97.22
C SER A 11 -52.73 117.73 97.38
N ILE A 12 -52.38 117.35 98.61
CA ILE A 12 -51.57 116.16 98.91
C ILE A 12 -52.31 114.90 98.45
N ILE A 13 -53.61 114.78 98.74
CA ILE A 13 -54.44 113.64 98.30
C ILE A 13 -54.50 113.55 96.77
N LEU A 14 -54.65 114.68 96.06
CA LEU A 14 -54.66 114.71 94.60
C LEU A 14 -53.31 114.36 93.99
N VAL A 15 -52.20 114.83 94.58
CA VAL A 15 -50.84 114.46 94.15
C VAL A 15 -50.59 112.96 94.41
N LEU A 16 -51.00 112.46 95.57
CA LEU A 16 -50.91 111.02 95.89
C LEU A 16 -51.79 110.19 94.95
N PHE A 17 -52.99 110.64 94.60
CA PHE A 17 -53.90 109.96 93.67
C PHE A 17 -53.40 110.00 92.22
N ALA A 18 -52.87 111.14 91.76
CA ALA A 18 -52.23 111.24 90.45
C ALA A 18 -50.95 110.40 90.38
N SER A 19 -50.17 110.36 91.47
CA SER A 19 -48.99 109.50 91.60
C SER A 19 -49.37 108.02 91.59
N THR A 20 -50.44 107.61 92.28
CA THR A 20 -50.89 106.21 92.28
C THR A 20 -51.48 105.80 90.94
N LEU A 21 -52.17 106.70 90.24
CA LEU A 21 -52.63 106.48 88.85
C LEU A 21 -51.46 106.37 87.87
N TYR A 22 -50.46 107.25 87.99
CA TYR A 22 -49.25 107.22 87.16
C TYR A 22 -48.44 105.94 87.41
N LEU A 23 -48.19 105.59 88.67
CA LEU A 23 -47.56 104.34 89.07
C LEU A 23 -48.37 103.12 88.59
N GLY A 24 -49.71 103.18 88.64
CA GLY A 24 -50.57 102.12 88.12
C GLY A 24 -50.46 101.95 86.61
N TYR A 25 -50.40 103.05 85.86
CA TYR A 25 -50.18 103.04 84.40
C TYR A 25 -48.82 102.45 84.05
N GLU A 26 -47.75 102.91 84.71
CA GLU A 26 -46.39 102.42 84.49
C GLU A 26 -46.27 100.93 84.86
N ASN A 27 -46.90 100.48 85.95
CA ASN A 27 -46.94 99.08 86.36
C ASN A 27 -47.70 98.20 85.35
N ASN A 28 -48.79 98.71 84.76
CA ASN A 28 -49.51 98.00 83.70
C ASN A 28 -48.70 97.89 82.41
N LEU A 29 -47.94 98.94 82.04
CA LEU A 29 -47.05 98.91 80.88
C LEU A 29 -45.90 97.90 81.09
N LEU A 30 -45.25 97.95 82.25
CA LEU A 30 -44.22 96.99 82.68
C LEU A 30 -44.75 95.56 82.71
N ARG A 31 -45.99 95.33 83.15
CA ARG A 31 -46.63 94.00 83.11
C ARG A 31 -46.85 93.51 81.69
N ALA A 32 -47.30 94.38 80.78
CA ALA A 32 -47.48 94.03 79.38
C ALA A 32 -46.14 93.70 78.70
N GLU A 33 -45.09 94.47 78.98
CA GLU A 33 -43.74 94.22 78.48
C GLU A 33 -43.16 92.91 79.03
N ASN A 34 -43.30 92.67 80.35
CA ASN A 34 -42.90 91.41 80.97
C ASN A 34 -43.68 90.21 80.40
N SER A 35 -44.98 90.36 80.13
CA SER A 35 -45.79 89.30 79.51
C SER A 35 -45.29 88.96 78.10
N LYS A 36 -44.94 89.98 77.30
CA LYS A 36 -44.36 89.80 75.97
C LYS A 36 -42.97 89.15 76.05
N LEU A 37 -42.14 89.56 77.02
CA LEU A 37 -40.82 88.98 77.23
C LEU A 37 -40.91 87.51 77.65
N CYS A 38 -41.85 87.15 78.54
CA CYS A 38 -42.11 85.76 78.91
C CYS A 38 -42.52 84.91 77.69
N SER A 39 -43.45 85.40 76.87
CA SER A 39 -43.87 84.68 75.65
C SER A 39 -42.71 84.51 74.66
N ASN A 40 -41.86 85.53 74.49
CA ASN A 40 -40.67 85.43 73.65
C ASN A 40 -39.66 84.42 74.18
N LEU A 41 -39.46 84.36 75.51
CA LEU A 41 -38.58 83.39 76.15
C LEU A 41 -39.10 81.96 76.01
N GLU A 42 -40.41 81.75 76.11
CA GLU A 42 -41.05 80.45 75.86
C GLU A 42 -40.86 80.02 74.40
N ASN A 43 -41.15 80.89 73.43
CA ASN A 43 -40.94 80.62 72.01
C ASN A 43 -39.47 80.29 71.70
N LEU A 44 -38.52 81.04 72.26
CA LEU A 44 -37.10 80.79 72.05
C LEU A 44 -36.67 79.44 72.63
N ARG A 45 -37.22 79.06 73.79
CA ARG A 45 -36.98 77.76 74.41
C ARG A 45 -37.52 76.62 73.55
N GLU A 46 -38.70 76.78 72.96
CA GLU A 46 -39.28 75.80 72.04
C GLU A 46 -38.41 75.64 70.77
N ILE A 47 -37.97 76.75 70.18
CA ILE A 47 -37.07 76.72 69.02
C ILE A 47 -35.75 76.02 69.37
N TYR A 48 -35.14 76.35 70.51
CA TYR A 48 -33.90 75.71 70.95
C TYR A 48 -34.08 74.20 71.15
N SER A 49 -35.20 73.79 71.77
CA SER A 49 -35.51 72.37 71.95
C SER A 49 -35.71 71.65 70.62
N SER A 50 -36.38 72.29 69.65
CA SER A 50 -36.55 71.73 68.30
C SER A 50 -35.22 71.57 67.57
N LEU A 51 -34.37 72.59 67.64
CA LEU A 51 -33.05 72.57 67.00
C LEU A 51 -32.13 71.51 67.62
N GLU A 52 -32.21 71.33 68.94
CA GLU A 52 -31.47 70.29 69.65
C GLU A 52 -31.86 68.89 69.15
N GLU A 53 -33.16 68.63 68.98
CA GLU A 53 -33.65 67.36 68.43
C GLU A 53 -33.27 67.16 66.96
N GLU A 54 -33.33 68.21 66.13
CA GLU A 54 -32.85 68.15 64.75
C GLU A 54 -31.35 67.82 64.68
N CYS A 55 -30.54 68.42 65.55
CA CYS A 55 -29.10 68.12 65.65
C CYS A 55 -28.84 66.68 66.07
N LYS A 56 -29.61 66.13 67.02
CA LYS A 56 -29.52 64.71 67.41
C LYS A 56 -29.87 63.78 66.24
N LEU A 57 -30.95 64.09 65.52
CA LEU A 57 -31.38 63.32 64.36
C LEU A 57 -30.34 63.38 63.23
N LEU A 58 -29.79 64.55 62.97
CA LEU A 58 -28.74 64.74 61.96
C LEU A 58 -27.49 63.93 62.32
N ASN A 59 -27.07 63.93 63.60
CA ASN A 59 -25.93 63.13 64.03
C ASN A 59 -26.19 61.62 63.89
N ALA A 60 -27.40 61.15 64.25
CA ALA A 60 -27.78 59.75 64.10
C ALA A 60 -27.81 59.31 62.62
N THR A 61 -28.36 60.15 61.74
CA THR A 61 -28.38 59.87 60.29
C THR A 61 -26.98 59.87 59.69
N LEU A 62 -26.11 60.80 60.10
CA LEU A 62 -24.71 60.80 59.68
C LEU A 62 -24.00 59.50 60.09
N GLN A 63 -24.19 59.05 61.33
CA GLN A 63 -23.62 57.79 61.80
C GLN A 63 -24.12 56.58 61.01
N ALA A 64 -25.43 56.52 60.72
CA ALA A 64 -26.00 55.45 59.91
C ALA A 64 -25.40 55.41 58.49
N VAL A 65 -25.27 56.58 57.85
CA VAL A 65 -24.64 56.71 56.52
C VAL A 65 -23.17 56.27 56.54
N MET A 66 -22.43 56.58 57.61
CA MET A 66 -21.04 56.13 57.74
C MET A 66 -20.94 54.60 57.84
N ILE A 67 -21.81 53.97 58.65
CA ILE A 67 -21.87 52.50 58.75
C ILE A 67 -22.21 51.87 57.41
N ASP A 68 -23.18 52.42 56.68
CA ASP A 68 -23.58 51.93 55.35
C ASP A 68 -22.44 52.10 54.31
N TYR A 69 -21.70 53.20 54.40
CA TYR A 69 -20.52 53.44 53.56
C TYR A 69 -19.41 52.41 53.83
N GLU A 70 -19.09 52.16 55.09
CA GLU A 70 -18.08 51.15 55.47
C GLU A 70 -18.48 49.74 55.03
N ALA A 71 -19.75 49.38 55.21
CA ALA A 71 -20.29 48.10 54.74
C ALA A 71 -20.23 47.98 53.20
N SER A 72 -20.53 49.06 52.48
CA SER A 72 -20.44 49.09 51.01
C SER A 72 -19.00 49.04 50.51
N SER A 73 -18.08 49.72 51.19
CA SER A 73 -16.65 49.69 50.88
C SER A 73 -16.06 48.29 51.07
N THR A 74 -16.46 47.58 52.14
CA THR A 74 -16.04 46.20 52.38
C THR A 74 -16.49 45.27 51.25
N LYS A 75 -17.77 45.34 50.86
CA LYS A 75 -18.31 44.56 49.74
C LYS A 75 -17.60 44.86 48.42
N TYR A 76 -17.22 46.11 48.19
CA TYR A 76 -16.46 46.49 47.00
C TYR A 76 -15.10 45.79 46.95
N TYR A 77 -14.33 45.82 48.05
CA TYR A 77 -13.02 45.17 48.09
C TYR A 77 -13.11 43.64 48.00
N GLU A 78 -14.14 43.03 48.57
CA GLU A 78 -14.42 41.59 48.39
C GLU A 78 -14.69 41.25 46.91
N LEU A 79 -15.48 42.07 46.23
CA LEU A 79 -15.79 41.88 44.80
C LEU A 79 -14.53 42.07 43.94
N GLU A 80 -13.72 43.09 44.22
CA GLU A 80 -12.46 43.34 43.51
C GLU A 80 -11.47 42.17 43.68
N HIS A 81 -11.36 41.63 44.90
CA HIS A 81 -10.55 40.45 45.16
C HIS A 81 -11.05 39.22 44.38
N ASN A 82 -12.36 38.94 44.43
CA ASN A 82 -12.96 37.83 43.69
C ASN A 82 -12.78 37.97 42.18
N TYR A 83 -12.91 39.18 41.64
CA TYR A 83 -12.67 39.46 40.22
C TYR A 83 -11.22 39.16 39.83
N THR A 84 -10.26 39.56 40.66
CA THR A 84 -8.84 39.30 40.40
C THR A 84 -8.52 37.80 40.43
N MET A 85 -9.12 37.06 41.36
CA MET A 85 -9.00 35.60 41.43
C MET A 85 -9.58 34.93 40.18
N LEU A 86 -10.79 35.30 39.77
CA LEU A 86 -11.43 34.76 38.56
C LEU A 86 -10.59 35.05 37.30
N GLN A 87 -10.01 36.25 37.22
CA GLN A 87 -9.12 36.60 36.10
C GLN A 87 -7.85 35.73 36.09
N SER A 88 -7.31 35.37 37.26
CA SER A 88 -6.19 34.43 37.37
C SER A 88 -6.56 33.03 36.90
N GLU A 89 -7.70 32.51 37.35
CA GLU A 89 -8.20 31.19 36.95
C GLU A 89 -8.45 31.11 35.44
N TYR A 90 -9.07 32.15 34.87
CA TYR A 90 -9.29 32.25 33.42
C TYR A 90 -7.97 32.18 32.65
N ARG A 91 -6.93 32.90 33.10
CA ARG A 91 -5.59 32.84 32.48
C ARG A 91 -4.98 31.45 32.55
N GLN A 92 -5.14 30.74 33.66
CA GLN A 92 -4.64 29.37 33.80
C GLN A 92 -5.36 28.39 32.87
N ILE A 93 -6.68 28.49 32.75
CA ILE A 93 -7.48 27.67 31.84
C ILE A 93 -7.06 27.95 30.39
N LEU A 94 -6.85 29.21 30.03
CA LEU A 94 -6.40 29.59 28.69
C LEU A 94 -5.03 28.99 28.37
N SER A 95 -4.07 29.01 29.31
CA SER A 95 -2.76 28.35 29.12
C SER A 95 -2.91 26.86 28.85
N LYS A 96 -3.70 26.16 29.68
CA LYS A 96 -3.95 24.71 29.52
C LYS A 96 -4.61 24.39 28.18
N TYR A 97 -5.52 25.24 27.72
CA TYR A 97 -6.16 25.08 26.41
C TYR A 97 -5.14 25.19 25.27
N VAL A 98 -4.26 26.18 25.32
CA VAL A 98 -3.20 26.36 24.32
C VAL A 98 -2.23 25.18 24.32
N GLU A 99 -1.80 24.72 25.49
CA GLU A 99 -0.93 23.55 25.65
C GLU A 99 -1.57 22.27 25.07
N LEU A 100 -2.85 22.03 25.37
CA LEU A 100 -3.59 20.89 24.86
C LEU A 100 -3.70 20.94 23.33
N ASN A 101 -4.00 22.11 22.76
CA ASN A 101 -4.11 22.28 21.32
C ASN A 101 -2.77 22.03 20.61
N PHE A 102 -1.66 22.48 21.22
CA PHE A 102 -0.33 22.19 20.72
C PHE A 102 -0.02 20.68 20.78
N ALA A 103 -0.30 20.02 21.91
CA ALA A 103 -0.11 18.57 22.05
C ALA A 103 -0.93 17.78 21.02
N TYR A 104 -2.17 18.20 20.76
CA TYR A 104 -3.01 17.60 19.73
C TYR A 104 -2.41 17.75 18.33
N ALA A 105 -1.89 18.93 17.98
CA ALA A 105 -1.24 19.15 16.69
C ALA A 105 -0.01 18.24 16.51
N VAL A 106 0.81 18.08 17.55
CA VAL A 106 1.96 17.17 17.54
C VAL A 106 1.51 15.71 17.38
N LEU A 107 0.47 15.30 18.10
CA LEU A 107 -0.08 13.94 17.99
C LEU A 107 -0.60 13.66 16.57
N ASN A 108 -1.35 14.60 15.99
CA ASN A 108 -1.87 14.46 14.63
C ASN A 108 -0.74 14.33 13.60
N ASN A 109 0.32 15.14 13.70
CA ASN A 109 1.49 15.01 12.83
C ASN A 109 2.19 13.65 12.98
N THR A 110 2.32 13.17 14.21
CA THR A 110 2.91 11.84 14.49
C THR A 110 2.07 10.73 13.87
N TYR A 111 0.74 10.82 13.99
CA TYR A 111 -0.19 9.87 13.40
C TYR A 111 -0.09 9.83 11.86
N GLN A 112 -0.04 11.00 11.21
CA GLN A 112 0.11 11.07 9.75
C GLN A 112 1.44 10.47 9.27
N LEU A 113 2.53 10.70 10.01
CA LEU A 113 3.82 10.08 9.71
C LEU A 113 3.77 8.56 9.87
N LEU A 114 3.13 8.07 10.93
CA LEU A 114 2.96 6.63 11.15
C LEU A 114 2.12 5.99 10.04
N LEU A 115 1.04 6.63 9.61
CA LEU A 115 0.21 6.17 8.51
C LEU A 115 1.02 6.04 7.21
N LYS A 116 1.85 7.05 6.90
CA LYS A 116 2.75 7.00 5.73
C LYS A 116 3.77 5.87 5.83
N ASN A 117 4.35 5.65 7.01
CA ASN A 117 5.30 4.55 7.21
C ASN A 117 4.61 3.19 7.04
N PHE A 118 3.37 3.05 7.53
CA PHE A 118 2.58 1.84 7.37
C PHE A 118 2.29 1.52 5.90
N THR A 119 1.87 2.51 5.11
CA THR A 119 1.64 2.30 3.66
C THR A 119 2.93 1.92 2.94
N MET A 120 4.08 2.53 3.29
CA MET A 120 5.37 2.15 2.72
C MET A 120 5.77 0.70 3.05
N VAL A 121 5.40 0.19 4.22
CA VAL A 121 5.65 -1.22 4.57
C VAL A 121 4.75 -2.14 3.75
N GLN A 122 3.48 -1.79 3.56
CA GLN A 122 2.57 -2.57 2.71
C GLN A 122 3.08 -2.66 1.26
N ASP A 123 3.58 -1.56 0.70
CA ASP A 123 4.17 -1.55 -0.65
C ASP A 123 5.40 -2.47 -0.75
N LYS A 124 6.22 -2.54 0.30
CA LYS A 124 7.38 -3.45 0.35
C LYS A 124 6.98 -4.91 0.45
N VAL A 125 5.90 -5.22 1.17
CA VAL A 125 5.36 -6.58 1.25
C VAL A 125 4.88 -7.04 -0.13
N ALA A 126 4.13 -6.19 -0.85
CA ALA A 126 3.67 -6.52 -2.20
C ALA A 126 4.84 -6.75 -3.19
N GLN A 127 5.91 -5.96 -3.08
CA GLN A 127 7.12 -6.18 -3.88
C GLN A 127 7.80 -7.50 -3.55
N TYR A 128 7.86 -7.88 -2.27
CA TYR A 128 8.42 -9.17 -1.85
C TYR A 128 7.61 -10.35 -2.42
N GLU A 129 6.28 -10.29 -2.34
CA GLU A 129 5.40 -11.33 -2.91
C GLU A 129 5.59 -11.49 -4.43
N ALA A 130 5.76 -10.38 -5.16
CA ALA A 130 6.05 -10.43 -6.58
C ALA A 130 7.38 -11.13 -6.89
N ILE A 131 8.43 -10.86 -6.10
CA ILE A 131 9.74 -11.51 -6.25
C ILE A 131 9.64 -13.01 -5.98
N VAL A 132 8.89 -13.42 -4.95
CA VAL A 132 8.66 -14.84 -4.66
C VAL A 132 8.00 -15.53 -5.85
N GLY A 133 6.96 -14.93 -6.45
CA GLY A 133 6.31 -15.46 -7.66
C GLY A 133 7.27 -15.62 -8.85
N CYS A 134 8.17 -14.65 -9.08
CA CYS A 134 9.19 -14.77 -10.12
C CYS A 134 10.18 -15.91 -9.84
N TYR A 135 10.56 -16.11 -8.58
CA TYR A 135 11.47 -17.19 -8.20
C TYR A 135 10.85 -18.57 -8.42
N GLU A 136 9.58 -18.74 -8.08
CA GLU A 136 8.84 -19.99 -8.31
C GLU A 136 8.75 -20.32 -9.82
N GLN A 137 8.45 -19.32 -10.65
CA GLN A 137 8.43 -19.49 -12.10
C GLN A 137 9.81 -19.90 -12.65
N LEU A 138 10.88 -19.27 -12.15
CA LEU A 138 12.24 -19.62 -12.55
C LEU A 138 12.59 -21.07 -12.17
N ALA A 139 12.17 -21.54 -11.00
CA ALA A 139 12.40 -22.91 -10.56
C ALA A 139 11.68 -23.94 -11.45
N VAL A 140 10.44 -23.64 -11.88
CA VAL A 140 9.70 -24.47 -12.83
C VAL A 140 10.43 -24.52 -14.18
N ASN A 141 10.81 -23.35 -14.71
CA ASN A 141 11.53 -23.26 -15.99
C ASN A 141 12.86 -24.02 -15.98
N TYR A 142 13.61 -23.93 -14.87
CA TYR A 142 14.85 -24.68 -14.70
C TYR A 142 14.62 -26.20 -14.73
N THR A 143 13.55 -26.67 -14.08
CA THR A 143 13.20 -28.10 -14.05
C THR A 143 12.83 -28.61 -15.45
N LEU A 144 12.06 -27.83 -16.20
CA LEU A 144 11.72 -28.14 -17.60
C LEU A 144 12.97 -28.20 -18.48
N LEU A 145 13.83 -27.20 -18.40
CA LEU A 145 15.07 -27.15 -19.16
C LEU A 145 15.98 -28.34 -18.86
N LYS A 146 16.10 -28.72 -17.59
CA LYS A 146 16.89 -29.89 -17.17
C LYS A 146 16.32 -31.19 -17.76
N SER A 147 15.00 -31.32 -17.82
CA SER A 147 14.33 -32.47 -18.42
C SER A 147 14.59 -32.55 -19.94
N GLU A 148 14.45 -31.42 -20.64
CA GLU A 148 14.72 -31.34 -22.08
C GLU A 148 16.18 -31.67 -22.40
N TYR A 149 17.12 -31.13 -21.61
CA TYR A 149 18.53 -31.47 -21.75
C TYR A 149 18.78 -32.99 -21.59
N GLY A 150 18.14 -33.61 -20.60
CA GLY A 150 18.23 -35.06 -20.40
C GLY A 150 17.69 -35.86 -21.59
N ARG A 151 16.56 -35.44 -22.18
CA ARG A 151 15.98 -36.07 -23.38
C ARG A 151 16.91 -35.97 -24.58
N ILE A 152 17.43 -34.77 -24.86
CA ILE A 152 18.35 -34.53 -25.98
C ILE A 152 19.65 -35.33 -25.82
N LEU A 153 20.17 -35.42 -24.60
CA LEU A 153 21.37 -36.22 -24.31
C LEU A 153 21.14 -37.71 -24.63
N GLN A 154 19.99 -38.27 -24.24
CA GLN A 154 19.63 -39.65 -24.56
C GLN A 154 19.48 -39.88 -26.07
N GLU A 155 18.86 -38.94 -26.79
CA GLU A 155 18.73 -39.01 -28.26
C GLU A 155 20.10 -38.96 -28.94
N TYR A 156 20.99 -38.10 -28.47
CA TYR A 156 22.37 -38.01 -28.94
C TYR A 156 23.14 -39.31 -28.71
N GLU A 157 23.06 -39.90 -27.51
CA GLU A 157 23.72 -41.17 -27.18
C GLU A 157 23.22 -42.31 -28.07
N GLN A 158 21.91 -42.38 -28.33
CA GLN A 158 21.32 -43.37 -29.24
C GLN A 158 21.82 -43.20 -30.68
N LEU A 159 21.85 -41.97 -31.19
CA LEU A 159 22.38 -41.65 -32.52
C LEU A 159 23.87 -41.97 -32.63
N TYR A 160 24.66 -41.62 -31.62
CA TYR A 160 26.09 -41.89 -31.56
C TYR A 160 26.36 -43.40 -31.64
N LYS A 161 25.66 -44.19 -30.82
CA LYS A 161 25.75 -45.65 -30.84
C LYS A 161 25.33 -46.23 -32.20
N ALA A 162 24.23 -45.74 -32.76
CA ALA A 162 23.76 -46.17 -34.08
C ALA A 162 24.79 -45.87 -35.19
N LEU A 163 25.57 -44.79 -35.09
CA LEU A 163 26.54 -44.44 -36.11
C LEU A 163 27.88 -45.16 -35.93
N TYR A 164 28.41 -45.21 -34.70
CA TYR A 164 29.81 -45.56 -34.46
C TYR A 164 30.04 -46.91 -33.78
N GLU A 165 29.05 -47.52 -33.15
CA GLU A 165 29.24 -48.80 -32.43
C GLU A 165 28.55 -49.96 -33.16
N PRO A 166 29.20 -51.11 -33.40
CA PRO A 166 28.52 -52.28 -33.98
C PRO A 166 27.43 -52.81 -33.04
N LEU A 167 26.36 -53.39 -33.61
CA LEU A 167 25.35 -54.09 -32.81
C LEU A 167 25.96 -55.30 -32.11
N THR A 168 25.69 -55.48 -30.80
CA THR A 168 26.10 -56.70 -30.11
C THR A 168 25.22 -57.89 -30.53
N ARG A 169 25.66 -59.11 -30.19
CA ARG A 169 24.90 -60.33 -30.50
C ARG A 169 23.53 -60.36 -29.81
N GLU A 170 23.42 -59.78 -28.63
CA GLU A 170 22.20 -59.72 -27.83
C GLU A 170 21.21 -58.67 -28.36
N GLU A 171 21.72 -57.62 -29.02
CA GLU A 171 20.93 -56.55 -29.60
C GLU A 171 20.40 -56.89 -31.00
N LYS A 172 21.17 -57.68 -31.75
CA LYS A 172 20.89 -58.03 -33.14
C LYS A 172 19.62 -58.88 -33.26
N LYS A 173 18.67 -58.39 -34.04
CA LYS A 173 17.41 -59.05 -34.39
C LYS A 173 17.33 -59.21 -35.91
N THR A 174 16.89 -60.39 -36.34
CA THR A 174 16.66 -60.69 -37.76
C THR A 174 15.17 -60.56 -38.06
N PRO A 175 14.73 -59.52 -38.80
CA PRO A 175 13.32 -59.35 -39.13
C PRO A 175 12.86 -60.37 -40.17
N THR A 176 11.56 -60.61 -40.22
CA THR A 176 10.89 -61.16 -41.40
C THR A 176 10.75 -60.09 -42.48
N ILE A 177 10.52 -60.50 -43.73
CA ILE A 177 10.27 -59.55 -44.83
C ILE A 177 9.01 -58.72 -44.57
N ASN A 178 7.98 -59.29 -43.93
CA ASN A 178 6.76 -58.57 -43.60
C ASN A 178 7.01 -57.50 -42.53
N GLU A 179 7.73 -57.83 -41.46
CA GLU A 179 8.12 -56.85 -40.44
C GLU A 179 8.96 -55.71 -41.03
N LEU A 180 9.87 -56.03 -41.95
CA LEU A 180 10.65 -55.03 -42.68
C LEU A 180 9.73 -54.08 -43.46
N LYS A 181 8.79 -54.61 -44.26
CA LYS A 181 7.86 -53.79 -45.05
C LYS A 181 6.94 -52.93 -44.19
N GLU A 182 6.41 -53.49 -43.10
CA GLU A 182 5.58 -52.75 -42.14
C GLU A 182 6.36 -51.62 -41.46
N TRP A 183 7.64 -51.85 -41.17
CA TRP A 183 8.51 -50.82 -40.62
C TRP A 183 8.87 -49.75 -41.64
N LEU A 184 9.20 -50.12 -42.89
CA LEU A 184 9.46 -49.14 -43.95
C LEU A 184 8.27 -48.22 -44.18
N ALA A 185 7.04 -48.74 -44.13
CA ALA A 185 5.82 -47.93 -44.23
C ALA A 185 5.62 -46.91 -43.08
N GLN A 186 6.35 -47.06 -41.97
CA GLN A 186 6.33 -46.14 -40.82
C GLN A 186 7.54 -45.22 -40.78
N ASP A 187 8.66 -45.68 -41.35
CA ASP A 187 9.86 -44.89 -41.52
C ASP A 187 9.61 -43.75 -42.52
N LYS A 188 10.26 -42.61 -42.32
CA LYS A 188 10.03 -41.40 -43.12
C LYS A 188 11.21 -41.03 -44.01
N THR A 189 12.19 -41.91 -44.15
CA THR A 189 13.38 -41.64 -44.96
C THR A 189 12.99 -41.37 -46.41
N ASN A 190 12.00 -42.08 -46.94
CA ASN A 190 11.42 -41.88 -48.27
C ASN A 190 10.67 -40.54 -48.45
N GLU A 191 10.21 -39.89 -47.38
CA GLU A 191 9.50 -38.60 -47.43
C GLU A 191 10.46 -37.42 -47.65
N LEU A 192 11.77 -37.65 -47.48
CA LEU A 192 12.79 -36.60 -47.66
C LEU A 192 13.00 -36.25 -49.13
N ALA A 193 13.22 -34.96 -49.39
CA ALA A 193 13.47 -34.48 -50.74
C ALA A 193 14.90 -34.80 -51.18
N TYR A 194 15.03 -35.46 -52.32
CA TYR A 194 16.32 -35.66 -52.98
C TYR A 194 16.85 -34.32 -53.51
N SER A 195 18.07 -33.93 -53.12
CA SER A 195 18.72 -32.69 -53.53
C SER A 195 20.18 -32.95 -53.89
N VAL A 196 20.65 -32.46 -55.03
CA VAL A 196 22.07 -32.56 -55.41
C VAL A 196 22.71 -31.18 -55.23
N PRO A 197 23.84 -31.06 -54.52
CA PRO A 197 24.63 -32.13 -53.87
C PRO A 197 24.23 -32.47 -52.43
N ASP A 198 23.21 -31.80 -51.87
CA ASP A 198 23.01 -31.73 -50.42
C ASP A 198 22.43 -33.00 -49.75
N PHE A 199 21.67 -33.81 -50.49
CA PHE A 199 21.00 -35.01 -49.99
C PHE A 199 20.72 -36.01 -51.13
N VAL A 200 21.66 -36.94 -51.34
CA VAL A 200 21.69 -37.90 -52.44
C VAL A 200 21.44 -39.33 -51.95
N CYS A 201 21.43 -40.32 -52.86
CA CYS A 201 21.08 -41.72 -52.53
C CYS A 201 21.90 -42.30 -51.37
N GLY A 202 23.17 -41.88 -51.23
CA GLY A 202 24.01 -42.26 -50.09
C GLY A 202 23.44 -41.80 -48.75
N ASP A 203 22.92 -40.59 -48.66
CA ASP A 203 22.37 -40.03 -47.42
C ASP A 203 21.09 -40.74 -47.00
N PHE A 204 20.21 -41.08 -47.96
CA PHE A 204 19.04 -41.92 -47.71
C PHE A 204 19.46 -43.31 -47.19
N ALA A 205 20.48 -43.92 -47.80
CA ALA A 205 20.93 -45.25 -47.39
C ALA A 205 21.57 -45.24 -45.99
N VAL A 206 22.33 -44.18 -45.64
CA VAL A 206 22.89 -43.99 -44.29
C VAL A 206 21.78 -43.78 -43.26
N MET A 207 20.78 -42.95 -43.58
CA MET A 207 19.69 -42.66 -42.66
C MET A 207 18.85 -43.91 -42.37
N LEU A 208 18.45 -44.65 -43.42
CA LEU A 208 17.67 -45.87 -43.24
C LEU A 208 18.47 -46.95 -42.48
N HIS A 209 19.78 -47.05 -42.73
CA HIS A 209 20.68 -47.90 -41.97
C HIS A 209 20.65 -47.56 -40.47
N MET A 210 20.75 -46.27 -40.11
CA MET A 210 20.72 -45.83 -38.71
C MET A 210 19.39 -46.16 -38.04
N HIS A 211 18.27 -45.89 -38.71
CA HIS A 211 16.94 -46.21 -38.17
C HIS A 211 16.75 -47.72 -37.98
N ALA A 212 17.21 -48.55 -38.93
CA ALA A 212 17.19 -50.00 -38.80
C ALA A 212 18.01 -50.45 -37.59
N LYS A 213 19.19 -49.86 -37.39
CA LYS A 213 20.07 -50.16 -36.27
C LYS A 213 19.48 -49.76 -34.92
N MET A 214 18.73 -48.66 -34.84
CA MET A 214 17.95 -48.30 -33.65
C MET A 214 16.85 -49.33 -33.31
N LYS A 215 16.39 -50.13 -34.29
CA LYS A 215 15.54 -51.30 -34.04
C LYS A 215 16.29 -52.58 -33.69
N GLY A 216 17.62 -52.54 -33.65
CA GLY A 216 18.48 -53.70 -33.50
C GLY A 216 18.63 -54.53 -34.78
N TRP A 217 18.32 -53.96 -35.95
CA TRP A 217 18.48 -54.65 -37.23
C TRP A 217 19.81 -54.30 -37.88
N ASP A 218 20.51 -55.33 -38.33
CA ASP A 218 21.80 -55.18 -39.01
C ASP A 218 21.55 -55.04 -40.52
N MET A 219 21.41 -53.79 -40.95
CA MET A 219 21.23 -53.40 -42.33
C MET A 219 22.57 -52.90 -42.88
N GLY A 220 23.04 -53.37 -44.03
CA GLY A 220 24.21 -52.84 -44.73
C GLY A 220 23.85 -51.71 -45.69
N ILE A 221 24.82 -50.85 -45.98
CA ILE A 221 24.75 -49.88 -47.06
C ILE A 221 25.50 -50.46 -48.26
N VAL A 222 24.88 -50.46 -49.42
CA VAL A 222 25.42 -51.02 -50.65
C VAL A 222 25.49 -49.93 -51.70
N VAL A 223 26.67 -49.78 -52.31
CA VAL A 223 26.88 -48.90 -53.46
C VAL A 223 27.18 -49.75 -54.68
N VAL A 224 26.41 -49.53 -55.75
CA VAL A 224 26.63 -50.17 -57.05
C VAL A 224 27.11 -49.15 -58.06
N ILE A 225 28.19 -49.49 -58.75
CA ILE A 225 28.69 -48.75 -59.91
C ILE A 225 28.52 -49.65 -61.13
N GLY A 226 27.94 -49.12 -62.20
CA GLY A 226 27.55 -49.92 -63.35
C GLY A 226 27.11 -49.10 -64.55
N ARG A 227 26.34 -49.76 -65.41
CA ARG A 227 25.74 -49.15 -66.61
C ARG A 227 24.33 -49.68 -66.84
N LEU A 228 23.41 -48.78 -67.16
CA LEU A 228 22.06 -49.16 -67.58
C LEU A 228 22.10 -49.81 -68.96
N ILE A 229 21.54 -51.02 -69.10
CA ILE A 229 21.57 -51.77 -70.36
C ILE A 229 20.78 -51.08 -71.48
N PRO A 230 19.56 -50.56 -71.24
CA PRO A 230 18.77 -49.98 -72.33
C PRO A 230 19.35 -48.69 -72.91
N SER A 231 20.07 -47.89 -72.10
CA SER A 231 20.52 -46.54 -72.46
C SER A 231 22.03 -46.39 -72.57
N GLY A 232 22.80 -47.33 -72.01
CA GLY A 232 24.25 -47.25 -71.93
C GLY A 232 24.79 -46.18 -70.95
N LYS A 233 23.92 -45.49 -70.20
CA LYS A 233 24.31 -44.45 -69.24
C LYS A 233 25.00 -45.04 -68.01
N GLU A 234 25.97 -44.31 -67.47
CA GLU A 234 26.57 -44.65 -66.17
C GLU A 234 25.52 -44.73 -65.07
N PHE A 235 25.71 -45.69 -64.17
CA PHE A 235 24.85 -45.93 -63.03
C PHE A 235 25.71 -45.90 -61.77
N ARG A 236 25.35 -45.04 -60.83
CA ARG A 236 25.94 -44.97 -59.48
C ARG A 236 24.78 -44.79 -58.53
N HIS A 237 24.57 -45.75 -57.65
CA HIS A 237 23.42 -45.72 -56.76
C HIS A 237 23.75 -46.42 -55.45
N ALA A 238 23.21 -45.89 -54.36
CA ALA A 238 23.32 -46.45 -53.03
C ALA A 238 21.94 -46.88 -52.54
N PHE A 239 21.87 -48.05 -51.93
CA PHE A 239 20.66 -48.65 -51.36
C PHE A 239 21.05 -49.55 -50.19
N ASN A 240 20.08 -50.15 -49.51
CA ASN A 240 20.35 -50.96 -48.31
C ASN A 240 20.21 -52.46 -48.58
N ALA A 241 20.95 -53.26 -47.84
CA ALA A 241 20.82 -54.72 -47.82
C ALA A 241 20.54 -55.19 -46.40
N ILE A 242 19.65 -56.15 -46.21
CA ILE A 242 19.34 -56.68 -44.87
C ILE A 242 19.07 -58.18 -44.96
N LEU A 243 19.58 -58.92 -43.99
CA LEU A 243 19.26 -60.34 -43.86
C LEU A 243 17.94 -60.47 -43.11
N CYS A 244 16.92 -60.95 -43.81
CA CYS A 244 15.66 -61.37 -43.21
C CYS A 244 15.69 -62.88 -42.91
N GLN A 245 14.70 -63.36 -42.15
CA GLN A 245 14.54 -64.79 -41.87
C GLN A 245 14.40 -65.62 -43.15
N GLU A 246 13.78 -65.04 -44.17
CA GLU A 246 13.55 -65.63 -45.49
C GLU A 246 14.76 -65.52 -46.42
N GLY A 247 15.77 -64.71 -46.07
CA GLY A 247 16.98 -64.52 -46.87
C GLY A 247 17.41 -63.05 -47.01
N LEU A 248 18.46 -62.82 -47.80
CA LEU A 248 18.97 -61.49 -48.10
C LEU A 248 18.02 -60.74 -49.03
N VAL A 249 17.64 -59.53 -48.63
CA VAL A 249 16.82 -58.62 -49.43
C VAL A 249 17.49 -57.25 -49.54
N TYR A 250 17.11 -56.51 -50.57
CA TYR A 250 17.59 -55.15 -50.79
C TYR A 250 16.43 -54.16 -50.70
N VAL A 251 16.72 -52.95 -50.24
CA VAL A 251 15.73 -51.90 -50.02
C VAL A 251 16.19 -50.63 -50.74
N GLU A 252 15.33 -50.11 -51.61
CA GLU A 252 15.44 -48.77 -52.17
C GLU A 252 14.90 -47.75 -51.15
N PRO A 253 15.77 -47.00 -50.43
CA PRO A 253 15.33 -46.15 -49.32
C PRO A 253 14.51 -44.94 -49.78
N GLN A 254 14.58 -44.55 -51.06
CA GLN A 254 13.82 -43.39 -51.57
C GLN A 254 12.36 -43.75 -51.90
N ARG A 255 11.99 -45.04 -51.90
CA ARG A 255 10.65 -45.52 -52.32
C ARG A 255 10.08 -46.64 -51.46
N ASP A 256 10.81 -47.08 -50.44
CA ASP A 256 10.50 -48.27 -49.63
C ASP A 256 10.30 -49.56 -50.45
N GLU A 257 10.94 -49.65 -51.62
CA GLU A 257 10.80 -50.81 -52.49
C GLU A 257 11.77 -51.91 -52.06
N VAL A 258 11.23 -53.06 -51.65
CA VAL A 258 12.00 -54.27 -51.35
C VAL A 258 12.17 -55.09 -52.64
N PHE A 259 13.41 -55.43 -52.99
CA PHE A 259 13.74 -56.20 -54.18
C PHE A 259 14.78 -57.31 -53.93
N TYR A 260 14.94 -58.20 -54.91
CA TYR A 260 15.70 -59.44 -54.80
C TYR A 260 16.59 -59.65 -56.03
N GLY A 261 17.66 -60.41 -55.84
CA GLY A 261 18.48 -60.92 -56.94
C GLY A 261 19.96 -60.97 -56.57
N PRO A 262 20.74 -61.89 -57.16
CA PRO A 262 22.18 -61.90 -56.95
C PRO A 262 22.79 -60.67 -57.62
N ILE A 263 23.35 -59.75 -56.82
CA ILE A 263 24.12 -58.62 -57.34
C ILE A 263 25.59 -59.05 -57.29
N THR A 264 26.17 -59.26 -58.48
CA THR A 264 27.55 -59.75 -58.63
C THR A 264 28.28 -58.93 -59.66
N VAL A 265 29.57 -58.67 -59.43
CA VAL A 265 30.43 -57.96 -60.37
C VAL A 265 30.47 -58.71 -61.71
N GLY A 266 30.24 -57.99 -62.81
CA GLY A 266 30.10 -58.56 -64.17
C GLY A 266 28.71 -59.09 -64.49
N GLY A 267 27.85 -59.26 -63.49
CA GLY A 267 26.47 -59.70 -63.64
C GLY A 267 25.50 -58.59 -64.09
N VAL A 268 24.24 -58.99 -64.24
CA VAL A 268 23.12 -58.09 -64.54
C VAL A 268 22.03 -58.32 -63.50
N TYR A 269 21.47 -57.25 -62.94
CA TYR A 269 20.32 -57.32 -62.05
C TYR A 269 19.25 -56.29 -62.45
N TYR A 270 18.04 -56.49 -61.94
CA TYR A 270 16.92 -55.56 -62.11
C TYR A 270 16.79 -54.66 -60.89
N HIS A 271 16.86 -53.35 -61.08
CA HIS A 271 16.58 -52.35 -60.06
C HIS A 271 15.17 -51.78 -60.27
N PRO A 272 14.31 -51.73 -59.24
CA PRO A 272 12.90 -51.35 -59.40
C PRO A 272 12.70 -49.91 -59.91
N GLY A 273 13.59 -48.99 -59.53
CA GLY A 273 13.59 -47.61 -60.05
C GLY A 273 14.26 -47.35 -61.41
N PHE A 274 15.14 -48.24 -61.89
CA PHE A 274 16.04 -47.94 -63.02
C PHE A 274 16.11 -49.02 -64.12
N GLY A 275 15.56 -50.21 -63.88
CA GLY A 275 15.58 -51.33 -64.83
C GLY A 275 16.86 -52.18 -64.76
N LEU A 276 17.28 -52.75 -65.88
CA LEU A 276 18.43 -53.66 -65.94
C LEU A 276 19.76 -52.91 -65.87
N VAL A 277 20.57 -53.26 -64.86
CA VAL A 277 21.89 -52.68 -64.57
C VAL A 277 22.95 -53.77 -64.74
N ARG A 278 23.99 -53.49 -65.54
CA ARG A 278 25.23 -54.29 -65.53
C ARG A 278 26.16 -53.75 -64.44
N VAL A 279 26.61 -54.63 -63.56
CA VAL A 279 27.43 -54.28 -62.38
C VAL A 279 28.91 -54.28 -62.76
N TYR A 280 29.60 -53.18 -62.48
CA TYR A 280 31.06 -53.09 -62.60
C TYR A 280 31.73 -53.18 -61.23
N ASP A 281 31.11 -52.59 -60.21
CA ASP A 281 31.59 -52.63 -58.84
C ASP A 281 30.43 -52.77 -57.86
N PHE A 282 30.68 -53.43 -56.74
CA PHE A 282 29.73 -53.70 -55.67
C PHE A 282 30.43 -53.50 -54.33
N ILE A 283 30.08 -52.42 -53.64
CA ILE A 283 30.76 -51.99 -52.43
C ILE A 283 29.77 -52.08 -51.27
N VAL A 284 30.16 -52.78 -50.20
CA VAL A 284 29.46 -52.77 -48.93
C VAL A 284 30.16 -51.76 -48.02
N VAL A 285 29.43 -50.75 -47.57
CA VAL A 285 29.95 -49.71 -46.68
C VAL A 285 29.67 -50.10 -45.23
N VAL A 286 30.72 -50.11 -44.43
CA VAL A 286 30.66 -50.27 -42.97
C VAL A 286 31.02 -48.93 -42.34
N LEU A 287 30.15 -48.41 -41.47
CA LEU A 287 30.28 -47.06 -40.91
C LEU A 287 31.10 -46.98 -39.60
N TYR A 288 31.63 -48.11 -39.13
CA TYR A 288 32.40 -48.22 -37.90
C TYR A 288 33.75 -48.90 -38.18
N ASP A 289 34.80 -48.47 -37.48
CA ASP A 289 36.12 -49.07 -37.63
C ASP A 289 36.10 -50.51 -37.11
N GLY A 290 36.55 -51.44 -37.95
CA GLY A 290 36.69 -52.86 -37.63
C GLY A 290 37.97 -53.19 -36.85
N ASP A 291 38.67 -52.19 -36.32
CA ASP A 291 39.89 -52.38 -35.54
C ASP A 291 39.53 -52.79 -34.10
N SER A 292 39.17 -54.06 -33.96
CA SER A 292 39.20 -54.82 -32.70
C SER A 292 40.02 -56.09 -32.87
#